data_AF-A0A388T589-F1
#
_entry.id   AF-A0A388T589-F1
#
_cell.length_a   1.000
_cell.length_b   1.000
_cell.length_c   1.000
_cell.angle_alpha   90.00
_cell.angle_beta   90.00
_cell.angle_gamma   90.00
#
_symmetry.space_group_name_H-M   'P 1'
#
loop_
_entity.id
_entity.type
_entity.pdbx_description
1 polymer ?
#
loop_
_entity_poly.entity_id
_entity_poly.type
_entity_poly.pdbx_seq_one_letter_code
_entity_poly.pdbx_strand_id
1 'polypeptide(L)' 'MPTALDHFRLAVPAGSEEALRAHHGGAAGMTETTRPLPLAVRGGCRFRVGDVRPRLRPTPESAPSRKAHRGCR' A
#
# COMPACT_ATOMS: atom_id res chain seq x y z
N MET A 1 -0.95 -16.48 19.24
CA MET A 1 0.26 -16.31 18.41
C MET A 1 -0.17 -15.84 17.04
N PRO A 2 0.38 -14.76 16.48
CA PRO A 2 0.08 -14.37 15.09
C PRO A 2 0.58 -15.46 14.14
N THR A 3 -0.23 -15.78 13.14
CA THR A 3 -0.02 -16.89 12.20
C THR A 3 0.33 -16.43 10.79
N ALA A 4 -0.06 -15.20 10.43
CA ALA A 4 0.23 -14.62 9.11
C ALA A 4 0.19 -13.08 9.11
N LEU A 5 0.83 -12.49 8.10
CA LEU A 5 0.70 -11.06 7.78
C LEU A 5 -0.52 -10.86 6.86
N ASP A 6 -1.51 -10.08 7.31
CA ASP A 6 -2.68 -9.73 6.48
C ASP A 6 -2.38 -8.49 5.63
N HIS A 7 -1.82 -7.45 6.24
CA HIS A 7 -1.53 -6.21 5.53
C HIS A 7 -0.41 -5.41 6.20
N PHE A 8 0.21 -4.55 5.39
CA PHE A 8 1.13 -3.54 5.89
C PHE A 8 0.91 -2.21 5.18
N ARG A 9 1.31 -1.13 5.85
CA ARG A 9 1.27 0.24 5.32
C ARG A 9 2.68 0.75 5.06
N LEU A 10 2.94 1.19 3.83
CA LEU A 10 4.16 1.86 3.44
C LEU A 10 3.85 3.32 3.07
N ALA A 11 4.69 4.23 3.56
CA ALA A 11 4.67 5.62 3.15
C ALA A 11 5.48 5.77 1.85
N VAL A 12 4.93 6.48 0.88
CA VAL A 12 5.54 6.69 -0.44
C VAL A 12 5.52 8.18 -0.78
N PRO A 13 6.42 8.68 -1.64
CA PRO A 13 6.36 10.06 -2.09
C PRO A 13 5.01 10.35 -2.78
N ALA A 14 4.53 11.59 -2.64
CA ALA A 14 3.33 12.02 -3.34
C ALA A 14 3.54 11.98 -4.86
N GLY A 15 2.52 11.55 -5.61
CA GLY A 15 2.59 11.43 -7.08
C GLY A 15 3.29 10.18 -7.60
N SER A 16 3.77 9.27 -6.72
CA SER A 16 4.44 8.03 -7.14
C SER A 16 3.48 6.92 -7.59
N GLU A 17 2.16 7.15 -7.62
CA GLU A 17 1.15 6.13 -7.90
C GLU A 17 1.38 5.38 -9.21
N GLU A 18 1.74 6.09 -10.28
CA GLU A 18 1.99 5.45 -11.59
C GLU A 18 3.21 4.51 -11.54
N ALA A 19 4.32 4.97 -10.96
CA ALA A 19 5.52 4.15 -10.78
C ALA A 19 5.24 2.91 -9.89
N LEU A 20 4.42 3.09 -8.86
CA LEU A 20 4.00 2.00 -7.98
C LEU A 20 3.11 0.98 -8.69
N ARG A 21 2.21 1.43 -9.59
CA ARG A 21 1.42 0.53 -10.44
C ARG A 21 2.28 -0.23 -11.43
N ALA A 22 3.25 0.43 -12.07
CA ALA A 22 4.18 -0.22 -12.98
C ALA A 22 5.01 -1.30 -12.26
N HIS A 23 5.53 -0.99 -11.07
CA HIS A 23 6.31 -1.96 -10.31
C HIS A 23 5.46 -3.06 -9.68
N HIS A 24 4.46 -2.71 -8.87
CA HIS A 24 3.70 -3.70 -8.09
C HIS A 24 2.72 -4.47 -8.98
N GLY A 25 2.07 -3.78 -9.92
CA GLY A 25 1.15 -4.40 -10.87
C GLY A 25 1.85 -5.12 -12.02
N GLY A 26 2.82 -4.44 -12.65
CA GLY A 26 3.55 -4.99 -13.78
C GLY A 26 4.64 -5.98 -13.37
N ALA A 27 5.68 -5.50 -12.68
CA ALA A 27 6.85 -6.32 -12.38
C ALA A 27 6.61 -7.39 -11.31
N ALA A 28 5.86 -7.06 -10.25
CA ALA A 28 5.60 -7.96 -9.12
C ALA A 28 4.29 -8.76 -9.25
N GLY A 29 3.52 -8.54 -10.32
CA GLY A 29 2.29 -9.29 -10.62
C GLY A 29 1.16 -9.15 -9.58
N MET A 30 1.15 -8.08 -8.78
CA MET A 30 0.11 -7.84 -7.77
C MET A 30 -1.13 -7.19 -8.41
N THR A 31 -2.32 -7.51 -7.89
CA THR A 31 -3.54 -6.88 -8.38
C THR A 31 -3.79 -5.55 -7.66
N GLU A 32 -3.87 -4.43 -8.38
CA GLU A 32 -4.34 -3.17 -7.79
C GLU A 32 -5.81 -3.30 -7.38
N THR A 33 -6.13 -2.84 -6.18
CA THR A 33 -7.49 -2.85 -5.65
C THR A 33 -7.96 -1.42 -5.38
N THR A 34 -9.24 -1.17 -5.62
CA THR A 34 -9.81 0.16 -5.41
C THR A 34 -9.81 0.52 -3.94
N ARG A 35 -9.55 1.80 -3.69
CA ARG A 35 -9.67 2.36 -2.35
C ARG A 35 -11.15 2.71 -2.09
N PRO A 36 -11.70 2.39 -0.90
CA PRO A 36 -13.04 2.81 -0.52
C PRO A 36 -13.17 4.34 -0.64
N LEU A 37 -14.32 4.80 -1.16
CA LEU A 37 -14.58 6.21 -1.49
C LEU A 37 -14.17 7.20 -0.38
N PRO A 38 -14.46 6.98 0.92
CA PRO A 38 -14.08 7.93 1.97
C PRO A 38 -12.56 8.16 2.12
N LEU A 39 -11.74 7.26 1.56
CA LEU A 39 -10.29 7.31 1.65
C LEU A 39 -9.62 7.65 0.32
N ALA A 40 -10.37 7.71 -0.78
CA ALA A 40 -9.86 7.96 -2.13
C ALA A 40 -9.18 9.34 -2.25
N VAL A 41 -9.74 10.35 -1.57
CA VAL A 41 -9.21 11.74 -1.52
C VAL A 41 -7.77 11.83 -1.00
N ARG A 42 -7.27 10.78 -0.31
CA ARG A 42 -5.95 10.79 0.34
C ARG A 42 -4.80 10.32 -0.57
N GLY A 43 -5.08 9.95 -1.83
CA GLY A 43 -4.08 9.46 -2.79
C GLY A 43 -3.43 8.13 -2.43
N GLY A 44 -2.70 7.51 -3.36
CA GLY A 44 -1.99 6.23 -3.17
C GLY A 44 -2.71 4.98 -3.64
N CYS A 45 -1.97 3.88 -3.74
CA CYS A 45 -2.43 2.61 -4.29
C CYS A 45 -2.63 1.52 -3.21
N ARG A 46 -3.47 0.54 -3.50
CA ARG A 46 -3.61 -0.70 -2.72
C ARG A 46 -3.40 -1.87 -3.64
N PHE A 47 -2.72 -2.90 -3.16
CA PHE A 47 -2.47 -4.10 -3.93
C PHE A 47 -2.93 -5.34 -3.16
N ARG A 48 -3.06 -6.46 -3.87
CA ARG A 48 -3.28 -7.77 -3.31
C ARG A 48 -2.36 -8.79 -3.99
N VAL A 49 -1.77 -9.67 -3.18
CA VAL A 49 -1.05 -10.86 -3.62
C VAL A 49 -1.33 -11.99 -2.63
N GLY A 50 -2.01 -13.05 -3.09
CA GLY A 50 -2.55 -14.08 -2.20
C GLY A 50 -3.42 -13.48 -1.09
N ASP A 51 -3.02 -13.73 0.15
CA ASP A 51 -3.68 -13.24 1.37
C ASP A 51 -3.13 -11.89 1.86
N VAL A 52 -2.04 -11.39 1.28
CA VAL A 52 -1.40 -10.15 1.71
C VAL A 52 -1.96 -8.96 0.94
N ARG A 53 -2.23 -7.87 1.68
CA ARG A 53 -2.83 -6.64 1.14
C ARG A 53 -1.94 -5.41 1.38
N PRO A 54 -0.90 -5.16 0.56
CA PRO A 54 -0.07 -3.96 0.68
C PRO A 54 -0.88 -2.67 0.50
N ARG A 55 -0.62 -1.67 1.36
CA ARG A 55 -1.27 -0.36 1.30
C ARG A 55 -0.22 0.75 1.23
N LEU A 56 -0.17 1.45 0.11
CA LEU A 56 0.77 2.53 -0.14
C LEU A 56 0.09 3.88 0.07
N ARG A 57 0.69 4.73 0.89
CA ARG A 57 0.12 6.04 1.24
C ARG A 57 1.10 7.17 0.95
N PRO A 58 0.72 8.14 0.09
CA PRO A 58 1.44 9.38 -0.11
C PRO A 58 1.70 10.11 1.21
N THR A 59 2.93 10.60 1.35
CA THR A 59 3.37 11.47 2.44
C THR A 59 4.19 12.63 1.85
N PRO A 60 4.05 13.85 2.38
CA PRO A 60 4.83 15.01 1.92
C PRO A 60 6.32 14.88 2.25
N GLU A 61 6.68 14.09 3.25
CA GLU A 61 8.05 13.82 3.63
C GLU A 61 8.37 12.35 3.34
N SER A 62 9.42 12.07 2.57
CA SER A 62 10.02 10.73 2.39
C SER A 62 10.72 10.23 3.66
N ALA A 63 10.27 10.68 4.83
CA ALA A 63 10.73 10.23 6.12
C ALA A 63 10.07 8.89 6.49
N PRO A 64 10.75 8.05 7.29
CA PRO A 64 10.14 6.85 7.84
C PRO A 64 8.82 7.19 8.51
N SER A 65 7.73 6.52 8.12
CA SER A 65 6.45 6.80 8.75
C SER A 65 6.51 6.41 10.22
N ARG A 66 6.36 7.38 11.12
CA ARG A 66 6.19 7.14 12.57
C ARG A 66 4.96 6.25 12.87
N LYS A 67 4.11 5.99 11.88
CA LYS A 67 2.88 5.18 11.96
C LYS A 67 2.87 4.04 10.93
N ALA A 68 4.04 3.50 10.59
CA ALA A 68 4.10 2.22 9.90
C ALA A 68 3.29 1.19 10.70
N HIS A 69 2.40 0.47 10.02
CA HIS A 69 1.45 -0.42 10.68
C HIS A 69 1.37 -1.72 9.92
N ARG A 70 1.34 -2.79 10.70
CA ARG A 70 1.21 -4.16 10.23
C ARG A 70 -0.02 -4.75 10.93
N GLY A 71 -0.97 -5.24 10.14
CA GLY A 71 -2.06 -6.06 10.64
C GLY A 71 -1.68 -7.52 10.48
N CYS A 72 -1.74 -8.28 11.56
CA CYS A 72 -1.48 -9.71 11.57
C CYS A 72 -2.77 -10.45 11.94
N ARG A 73 -2.93 -11.66 11.41
CA ARG A 73 -3.99 -12.60 11.75
C ARG A 73 -3.43 -13.70 12.64
#